data_AF-A0A969IL74-F1
#
_entry.id   AF-A0A969IL74-F1
#
_cell.length_a   1.000
_cell.length_b   1.000
_cell.length_c   1.000
_cell.angle_alpha   90.00
_cell.angle_beta   90.00
_cell.angle_gamma   90.00
#
_symmetry.space_group_name_H-M   'P 1'
#
loop_
_entity.id
_entity.type
_entity.pdbx_description
1 polymer ?
#
loop_
_entity_poly.entity_id
_entity_poly.type
_entity_poly.pdbx_seq_one_letter_code
_entity_poly.pdbx_strand_id
1 'polypeptide(L)' 'MLLNKELDADDAEMTRTRKVRRAFVAEKYAPVTAAFYDGAKEARLTMEITFEDGRKSTLTSTLAVHDITVSAGSQLAA' A
#
# COMPACT_ATOMS: atom_id res chain seq x y z
N MET A 1 8.29 -4.73 -1.28
CA MET A 1 6.89 -4.83 -1.76
C MET A 1 6.03 -4.06 -0.79
N LEU A 2 5.15 -3.17 -1.28
CA LEU A 2 4.30 -2.31 -0.43
C LEU A 2 3.01 -3.02 0.03
N LEU A 3 2.57 -4.01 -0.73
CA LEU A 3 1.31 -4.70 -0.53
C LEU A 3 1.57 -6.09 0.06
N ASN A 4 1.11 -6.31 1.30
CA ASN A 4 1.32 -7.57 2.03
C ASN A 4 0.27 -8.65 1.70
N LYS A 5 -0.82 -8.25 1.02
CA LYS A 5 -1.91 -9.09 0.51
C LYS A 5 -2.43 -8.48 -0.79
N GLU A 6 -2.80 -9.27 -1.79
CA GLU A 6 -3.47 -8.74 -2.99
C GLU A 6 -4.81 -8.06 -2.66
N LEU A 7 -5.21 -7.08 -3.49
CA LEU A 7 -6.49 -6.39 -3.30
C LEU A 7 -7.64 -7.34 -3.58
N ASP A 8 -8.53 -7.50 -2.60
CA ASP A 8 -9.66 -8.41 -2.70
C ASP A 8 -10.99 -7.65 -2.83
N ALA A 9 -11.91 -8.23 -3.61
CA ALA A 9 -13.27 -7.72 -3.69
C ALA A 9 -14.08 -7.97 -2.41
N ASP A 10 -13.76 -9.04 -1.68
CA ASP A 10 -14.45 -9.43 -0.45
C ASP A 10 -14.03 -8.56 0.75
N ASP A 11 -12.83 -7.96 0.70
CA ASP A 11 -12.36 -6.96 1.68
C ASP A 11 -12.79 -5.53 1.34
N ALA A 12 -13.68 -5.37 0.35
CA ALA A 12 -14.14 -4.07 -0.13
C ALA A 12 -13.04 -3.15 -0.68
N GLU A 13 -11.86 -3.68 -1.01
CA GLU A 13 -10.74 -2.94 -1.60
C GLU A 13 -10.90 -2.78 -3.11
N MET A 14 -11.59 -3.73 -3.73
CA MET A 14 -11.83 -3.78 -5.17
C MET A 14 -13.27 -4.21 -5.48
N THR A 15 -13.75 -4.00 -6.69
CA THR A 15 -14.98 -4.65 -7.17
C THR A 15 -14.64 -6.03 -7.73
N ARG A 16 -15.64 -6.93 -7.84
CA ARG A 16 -15.48 -8.23 -8.54
C ARG A 16 -15.01 -8.09 -10.00
N THR A 17 -15.23 -6.92 -10.61
CA THR A 17 -14.75 -6.56 -11.95
C THR A 17 -13.37 -5.89 -11.96
N ARG A 18 -12.62 -5.98 -10.85
CA ARG A 18 -11.26 -5.45 -10.67
C ARG A 18 -11.13 -3.92 -10.67
N LYS A 19 -12.18 -3.19 -10.27
CA LYS A 19 -12.10 -1.73 -10.07
C LYS A 19 -11.70 -1.42 -8.63
N VAL A 20 -10.57 -0.74 -8.43
CA VAL A 20 -10.09 -0.36 -7.10
C VAL A 20 -11.01 0.67 -6.46
N ARG A 21 -11.37 0.44 -5.19
CA ARG A 21 -12.11 1.40 -4.37
C ARG A 21 -11.13 2.34 -3.69
N ARG A 22 -10.69 3.35 -4.45
CA ARG A 22 -9.60 4.26 -4.07
C ARG A 22 -9.76 4.91 -2.69
N ALA A 23 -10.97 5.31 -2.31
CA ALA A 23 -11.21 5.93 -1.00
C ALA A 23 -10.90 4.98 0.16
N PHE A 24 -11.38 3.74 0.08
CA PHE A 24 -11.14 2.72 1.09
C PHE A 24 -9.65 2.34 1.18
N VAL A 25 -9.00 2.15 0.03
CA VAL A 25 -7.56 1.88 -0.02
C VAL A 25 -6.76 3.07 0.53
N ALA A 26 -7.14 4.30 0.20
CA ALA A 26 -6.44 5.49 0.71
C ALA A 26 -6.50 5.61 2.24
N GLU A 27 -7.64 5.28 2.85
CA GLU A 27 -7.79 5.25 4.30
C GLU A 27 -6.91 4.15 4.93
N LYS A 28 -6.95 2.94 4.37
CA LYS A 28 -6.16 1.79 4.86
C LYS A 28 -4.65 2.05 4.83
N TYR A 29 -4.17 2.75 3.81
CA TYR A 29 -2.75 3.09 3.62
C TYR A 29 -2.40 4.55 3.99
N ALA A 30 -3.28 5.25 4.71
CA ALA A 30 -3.05 6.62 5.13
C ALA A 30 -1.73 6.81 5.89
N PRO A 31 -1.30 5.92 6.81
CA PRO A 31 -0.02 6.08 7.51
C PRO A 31 1.20 6.04 6.57
N VAL A 32 1.16 5.18 5.54
CA VAL A 32 2.22 5.08 4.54
C VAL A 32 2.23 6.33 3.66
N THR A 33 1.05 6.79 3.25
CA THR A 33 0.91 8.01 2.45
C THR A 33 1.43 9.21 3.21
N ALA A 34 1.10 9.33 4.50
CA ALA A 34 1.61 10.38 5.37
C ALA A 34 3.14 10.34 5.46
N ALA A 35 3.73 9.16 5.68
CA ALA A 35 5.18 8.98 5.77
C ALA A 35 5.93 9.45 4.50
N PHE A 36 5.33 9.27 3.33
CA PHE A 36 5.89 9.79 2.08
C PHE A 36 5.84 11.31 1.98
N TYR A 37 4.86 11.97 2.59
CA TYR A 37 4.70 13.43 2.51
C TYR A 37 5.36 14.18 3.66
N ASP A 38 5.52 13.57 4.83
CA ASP A 38 6.16 14.18 6.00
C ASP A 38 7.67 13.92 6.08
N GLY A 39 8.20 13.04 5.22
CA GLY A 39 9.62 12.67 5.18
C GLY A 39 10.03 11.66 6.26
N ALA A 40 9.08 10.95 6.87
CA ALA A 40 9.39 9.88 7.81
C ALA A 40 10.18 8.77 7.13
N LYS A 41 11.13 8.20 7.87
CA LYS A 41 11.97 7.08 7.38
C LYS A 41 11.27 5.73 7.47
N GLU A 42 10.19 5.65 8.24
CA GLU A 42 9.44 4.43 8.47
C GLU A 42 7.94 4.72 8.64
N ALA A 43 7.11 3.81 8.14
CA ALA A 43 5.66 3.82 8.33
C ALA A 43 5.22 2.51 9.01
N ARG A 44 4.47 2.62 10.11
CA ARG A 44 3.84 1.45 10.74
C ARG A 44 2.43 1.29 10.21
N LEU A 45 2.14 0.11 9.70
CA LEU A 45 0.87 -0.25 9.09
C LEU A 45 0.28 -1.44 9.84
N THR A 46 -0.93 -1.27 10.35
CA THR A 46 -1.69 -2.36 10.97
C THR A 46 -2.97 -2.56 10.17
N MET A 47 -3.19 -3.77 9.70
CA MET A 47 -4.32 -4.12 8.85
C MET A 47 -5.01 -5.38 9.36
N GLU A 48 -6.33 -5.35 9.39
CA GLU A 48 -7.14 -6.56 9.53
C GLU A 48 -7.21 -7.27 8.17
N ILE A 49 -6.90 -8.56 8.17
CA ILE A 49 -7.01 -9.48 7.04
C ILE A 49 -8.14 -10.44 7.38
N THR A 50 -9.14 -10.49 6.50
CA THR A 50 -10.15 -11.56 6.53
C THR A 50 -9.68 -12.68 5.61
N PHE A 51 -9.64 -13.91 6.15
CA PHE A 51 -9.39 -15.13 5.40
C PHE A 51 -10.69 -15.66 4.80
N GLU A 52 -10.59 -16.50 3.76
CA GLU A 52 -11.73 -17.13 3.08
C GLU A 52 -12.59 -17.98 4.03
N ASP A 53 -11.99 -18.50 5.11
CA ASP A 53 -12.69 -19.25 6.16
C ASP A 53 -13.38 -18.37 7.21
N GLY A 54 -13.38 -17.04 7.00
CA GLY A 54 -14.00 -16.05 7.88
C GLY A 54 -13.16 -15.65 9.09
N ARG A 55 -11.97 -16.25 9.27
CA ARG A 55 -11.06 -15.82 10.35
C ARG A 55 -10.53 -14.42 10.05
N LYS A 56 -10.40 -13.63 11.10
CA LYS A 56 -9.76 -12.32 11.07
C LYS A 56 -8.39 -12.42 11.72
N SER A 57 -7.38 -11.87 11.07
CA SER A 57 -6.05 -11.73 11.65
C SER A 57 -5.54 -10.31 11.45
N THR A 58 -4.83 -9.81 12.45
CA THR A 58 -4.22 -8.50 12.39
C THR A 58 -2.78 -8.66 11.96
N LEU A 59 -2.44 -8.11 10.79
CA LEU A 59 -1.08 -8.00 10.33
C LEU A 59 -0.54 -6.62 10.66
N THR A 60 0.54 -6.57 11.43
CA THR A 60 1.33 -5.36 11.64
C THR A 60 2.62 -5.46 10.84
N SER A 61 2.93 -4.43 10.07
CA SER A 61 4.16 -4.33 9.29
C SER A 61 4.78 -2.95 9.47
N THR A 62 6.10 -2.90 9.51
CA THR A 62 6.87 -1.65 9.51
C THR A 62 7.55 -1.55 8.15
N LEU A 63 7.29 -0.47 7.42
CA LEU A 63 7.81 -0.22 6.08
C LEU A 63 8.86 0.87 6.15
N ALA A 64 10.07 0.60 5.63
CA ALA A 64 11.09 1.63 5.47
C ALA A 64 10.83 2.46 4.21
N VAL A 65 10.99 3.78 4.34
CA VAL A 65 10.91 4.76 3.26
C VAL A 65 12.32 5.16 2.89
N HIS A 66 12.65 5.07 1.61
CA HIS A 66 13.97 5.36 1.09
C HIS A 66 13.90 6.37 -0.05
N ASP A 67 14.79 7.37 0.00
CA ASP A 67 15.00 8.28 -1.12
C ASP A 67 15.65 7.54 -2.28
N ILE A 68 15.18 7.84 -3.48
CA ILE A 68 15.83 7.35 -4.70
C ILE A 68 16.88 8.35 -5.15
N THR A 69 18.08 7.85 -5.46
CA THR A 69 19.02 8.65 -6.25
C THR A 69 18.55 8.59 -7.70
N VAL A 70 18.09 9.72 -8.25
CA VAL A 70 17.74 9.79 -9.66
C VAL A 70 19.02 9.65 -10.47
N SER A 71 19.27 8.46 -11.02
CA SER A 71 20.28 8.32 -12.06
C SER A 71 19.75 9.00 -13.31
N ALA A 72 20.55 9.90 -13.90
CA ALA A 72 20.21 10.56 -15.15
C ALA A 72 20.11 9.51 -16.27
N GLY A 73 18.91 8.96 -16.49
CA GLY A 73 18.62 8.07 -17.60
C GLY A 73 18.68 8.85 -18.92
N SER A 74 19.68 8.52 -19.73
CA SER A 74 19.86 8.80 -21.17
C SER A 74 18.96 9.89 -21.77
N GLN A 75 19.57 11.04 -22.10
CA GLN A 75 19.01 11.97 -23.07
C GLN A 75 18.62 11.20 -24.34
N LEU A 76 17.32 11.14 -24.64
CA LEU A 76 16.82 10.76 -25.95
C LEU A 76 17.41 11.74 -26.96
N ALA A 77 18.35 11.25 -27.78
CA ALA A 77 18.83 11.96 -28.95
C ALA A 77 17.64 12.15 -29.91
N ALA A 78 17.37 13.41 -30.25
CA ALA A 78 16.48 13.81 -31.33
C ALA A 78 17.26 13.89 -32.65
#